data_AF-V6ITU4-F1
#
_entry.id   AF-V6ITU4-F1
#
_cell.length_a   1.000
_cell.length_b   1.000
_cell.length_c   1.000
_cell.angle_alpha   90.00
_cell.angle_beta   90.00
_cell.angle_gamma   90.00
#
_symmetry.space_group_name_H-M   'P 1'
#
loop_
_entity.id
_entity.type
_entity.pdbx_description
1 polymer ?
#
loop_
_entity_poly.entity_id
_entity_poly.type
_entity_poly.pdbx_seq_one_letter_code
_entity_poly.pdbx_strand_id
1 'polypeptide(L)'
;MTQENAFWTKEVADILQIAESTLRKWCIQLEKNDYTFTKGTNGSRAFVERDLANLRRLKDLIQSKGMTVESAANLVTSMDNSEGRTRGVPETNVLSHTDSALLTDILKRQERLETLNKQLLEKLDEQQQF
;
A
#
# COMPACT_ATOMS: atom_id res chain seq x y z
N MET A 1 12.03 23.25 -0.39
CA MET A 1 10.73 23.32 -1.09
C MET A 1 10.64 22.13 -2.02
N THR A 2 9.94 21.07 -1.62
CA THR A 2 9.67 19.93 -2.53
C THR A 2 8.48 20.31 -3.38
N GLN A 3 8.73 20.77 -4.60
CA GLN A 3 7.68 20.88 -5.61
C GLN A 3 7.24 19.45 -5.91
N GLU A 4 6.08 19.04 -5.41
CA GLU A 4 5.42 17.83 -5.90
C GLU A 4 5.02 18.11 -7.34
N ASN A 5 5.88 17.70 -8.28
CA ASN A 5 5.65 17.90 -9.70
C ASN A 5 4.39 17.12 -10.10
N ALA A 6 3.32 17.86 -10.38
CA ALA A 6 2.12 17.31 -10.98
C ALA A 6 2.35 17.15 -12.50
N PHE A 7 2.29 15.92 -12.96
CA PHE A 7 2.36 15.56 -14.37
C PHE A 7 0.97 15.58 -15.00
N TRP A 8 0.90 16.01 -16.25
CA TRP A 8 -0.34 16.04 -17.02
C TRP A 8 -0.49 14.75 -17.83
N THR A 9 -1.71 14.42 -18.28
CA THR A 9 -1.99 13.22 -19.08
C THR A 9 -1.02 13.02 -20.25
N LYS A 10 -0.65 14.10 -20.95
CA LYS A 10 0.29 14.08 -22.07
C LYS A 10 1.70 13.66 -21.64
N GLU A 11 2.21 14.28 -20.58
CA GLU A 11 3.52 13.97 -20.00
C GLU A 11 3.57 12.52 -19.52
N VAL A 12 2.54 12.08 -18.80
CA VAL A 12 2.44 10.70 -18.31
C VAL A 12 2.40 9.70 -19.46
N ALA A 13 1.66 9.99 -20.53
CA ALA A 13 1.59 9.12 -21.71
C ALA A 13 2.96 8.98 -22.38
N ASP A 14 3.71 10.09 -22.51
CA ASP A 14 5.07 10.10 -23.06
C ASP A 14 6.06 9.32 -22.17
N ILE A 15 6.04 9.59 -20.87
CA ILE A 15 6.90 8.94 -19.86
C ILE A 15 6.70 7.42 -19.83
N LEU A 16 5.44 6.96 -19.94
CA LEU A 16 5.12 5.53 -19.99
C LEU A 16 5.23 4.95 -21.40
N GLN A 17 5.46 5.77 -22.42
CA GLN A 17 5.45 5.39 -23.84
C GLN A 17 4.19 4.59 -24.21
N ILE A 18 3.03 5.10 -23.81
CA ILE A 18 1.72 4.53 -24.13
C ILE A 18 0.84 5.55 -24.82
N ALA A 19 -0.15 5.08 -25.59
CA ALA A 19 -1.14 5.97 -26.17
C ALA A 19 -2.01 6.62 -25.07
N GLU A 20 -2.38 7.89 -25.26
CA GLU A 20 -3.31 8.61 -24.36
C GLU A 20 -4.65 7.87 -24.19
N SER A 21 -5.10 7.16 -25.22
CA SER A 21 -6.30 6.32 -25.20
C SER A 21 -6.18 5.14 -24.21
N THR A 22 -5.00 4.53 -24.13
CA THR A 22 -4.69 3.45 -23.18
C THR A 22 -4.61 3.99 -21.76
N LEU A 23 -3.93 5.13 -21.57
CA LEU A 23 -3.86 5.80 -20.27
C LEU A 23 -5.26 6.16 -19.74
N ARG A 24 -6.15 6.65 -20.61
CA ARG A 24 -7.55 6.93 -20.23
C ARG A 24 -8.30 5.69 -19.79
N LYS A 25 -8.14 4.57 -20.51
CA LYS A 25 -8.74 3.27 -20.12
C LYS A 25 -8.25 2.82 -18.75
N TRP A 26 -6.95 2.94 -18.49
CA TRP A 26 -6.34 2.58 -17.21
C TRP A 26 -6.88 3.45 -16.07
N CYS A 27 -7.00 4.75 -16.31
CA CYS A 27 -7.53 5.71 -15.36
C CYS A 27 -9.00 5.40 -14.99
N ILE A 28 -9.86 5.11 -15.97
CA ILE A 28 -11.24 4.66 -15.70
C ILE A 28 -11.26 3.39 -14.86
N GLN A 29 -10.34 2.46 -15.14
CA GLN A 29 -10.30 1.20 -14.43
C GLN A 29 -9.80 1.33 -12.99
N LEU A 30 -8.87 2.26 -12.75
CA LEU A 30 -8.44 2.66 -11.41
C LEU A 30 -9.59 3.36 -10.67
N GLU A 31 -10.32 4.28 -11.32
CA GLU A 31 -11.50 4.95 -10.74
C GLU A 31 -12.59 3.96 -10.32
N LYS A 32 -12.76 2.84 -11.05
CA LYS A 32 -13.67 1.75 -10.67
C LYS A 32 -13.22 0.95 -9.44
N ASN A 33 -11.93 0.96 -9.12
CA ASN A 33 -11.35 0.27 -7.97
C ASN A 33 -11.11 1.26 -6.83
N ASP A 34 -12.01 2.25 -6.65
CA ASP A 34 -11.96 3.28 -5.60
C ASP A 34 -10.71 4.20 -5.62
N TYR A 35 -9.94 4.20 -6.72
CA TYR A 35 -8.77 5.07 -6.84
C TYR A 35 -9.17 6.46 -7.32
N THR A 36 -8.92 7.49 -6.51
CA THR A 36 -9.25 8.88 -6.85
C THR A 36 -8.01 9.62 -7.34
N PHE A 37 -8.04 10.05 -8.60
CA PHE A 37 -7.00 10.92 -9.15
C PHE A 37 -7.18 12.36 -8.69
N THR A 38 -6.05 13.03 -8.42
CA THR A 38 -6.05 14.46 -8.13
C THR A 38 -6.47 15.24 -9.36
N LYS A 39 -7.44 16.14 -9.20
CA LYS A 39 -7.86 17.06 -10.26
C LYS A 39 -7.11 18.37 -10.07
N GLY A 40 -6.40 18.81 -11.09
CA GLY A 40 -5.74 20.11 -11.11
C GLY A 40 -6.75 21.26 -11.22
N THR A 41 -6.25 22.48 -11.06
CA THR A 41 -7.02 23.73 -11.03
C THR A 41 -7.88 23.98 -12.28
N ASN A 42 -7.52 23.38 -13.42
CA ASN A 42 -8.24 23.55 -14.68
C ASN A 42 -9.20 22.40 -15.02
N GLY A 43 -9.59 21.59 -14.02
CA GLY A 43 -10.40 20.38 -14.22
C GLY A 43 -9.68 19.25 -14.97
N SER A 44 -8.40 19.44 -15.28
CA SER A 44 -7.52 18.44 -15.91
C SER A 44 -6.96 17.51 -14.84
N ARG A 45 -6.83 16.22 -15.16
CA ARG A 45 -6.25 15.22 -14.25
C ARG A 45 -4.77 15.55 -14.03
N ALA A 46 -4.41 15.77 -12.77
CA ALA A 46 -3.06 16.03 -12.33
C ALA A 46 -2.55 14.77 -11.66
N PHE A 47 -1.56 14.12 -12.28
CA PHE A 47 -0.94 12.92 -11.78
C PHE A 47 0.26 13.32 -10.93
N VAL A 48 0.29 12.90 -9.67
CA VAL A 48 1.47 13.08 -8.82
C VAL A 48 2.46 11.94 -9.06
N GLU A 49 3.65 12.04 -8.46
CA GLU A 49 4.68 11.00 -8.58
C GLU A 49 4.19 9.62 -8.13
N ARG A 50 3.31 9.58 -7.10
CA ARG A 50 2.63 8.35 -6.66
C ARG A 50 1.78 7.72 -7.78
N ASP A 51 0.97 8.52 -8.47
CA ASP A 51 0.17 8.05 -9.59
C ASP A 51 1.05 7.48 -10.70
N LEU A 52 2.18 8.12 -10.98
CA LEU A 52 3.14 7.65 -11.99
C LEU A 52 3.74 6.30 -11.61
N ALA A 53 4.12 6.12 -10.34
CA ALA A 53 4.63 4.84 -9.84
C ALA A 53 3.57 3.73 -9.98
N ASN A 54 2.32 4.02 -9.63
CA ASN A 54 1.19 3.10 -9.78
C ASN A 54 0.94 2.72 -11.24
N LEU A 55 0.93 3.69 -12.15
CA LEU A 55 0.77 3.44 -13.59
C LEU A 55 1.93 2.63 -14.18
N ARG A 56 3.17 2.86 -13.72
CA ARG A 56 4.33 2.08 -14.17
C ARG A 56 4.21 0.62 -13.75
N ARG A 57 3.79 0.37 -12.52
CA ARG A 57 3.54 -1.00 -12.03
C ARG A 57 2.38 -1.66 -12.75
N LEU A 58 1.31 -0.91 -13.01
CA LEU A 58 0.20 -1.39 -13.82
C LEU A 58 0.69 -1.87 -15.19
N LYS A 59 1.53 -1.06 -15.86
CA LYS A 59 2.15 -1.43 -17.14
C LYS A 59 2.94 -2.72 -17.02
N ASP A 60 3.80 -2.83 -16.00
CA ASP A 60 4.62 -4.01 -15.77
C ASP A 60 3.76 -5.26 -15.54
N LEU A 61 2.70 -5.18 -14.73
CA LEU A 61 1.79 -6.31 -14.47
C LEU A 61 1.07 -6.78 -15.74
N ILE A 62 0.62 -5.84 -16.57
CA ILE A 62 -0.03 -6.16 -17.84
C ILE A 62 0.98 -6.81 -18.81
N GLN A 63 2.22 -6.30 -18.87
CA GLN A 63 3.25 -6.81 -19.78
C GLN A 63 3.87 -8.14 -19.31
N SER A 64 4.23 -8.25 -18.02
CA SER A 64 4.89 -9.41 -17.43
C SER A 64 3.93 -10.58 -17.19
N LYS A 65 2.71 -10.33 -16.69
CA LYS A 65 1.75 -11.38 -16.34
C LYS A 65 0.61 -11.54 -17.34
N GLY A 66 0.50 -10.68 -18.35
CA GLY A 66 -0.64 -10.70 -19.28
C GLY A 66 -1.99 -10.49 -18.58
N MET A 67 -1.98 -9.85 -17.41
CA MET A 67 -3.19 -9.63 -16.61
C MET A 67 -4.11 -8.60 -17.27
N THR A 68 -5.41 -8.71 -17.02
CA THR A 68 -6.37 -7.69 -17.43
C THR A 68 -6.10 -6.39 -16.68
N VAL A 69 -6.41 -5.26 -17.32
CA VAL A 69 -6.27 -3.92 -16.71
C VAL A 69 -7.02 -3.84 -15.38
N GLU A 70 -8.13 -4.57 -15.25
CA GLU A 70 -8.92 -4.70 -14.02
C GLU A 70 -8.16 -5.30 -12.85
N SER A 71 -7.65 -6.53 -13.04
CA SER A 71 -6.94 -7.24 -11.99
C SER A 71 -5.64 -6.53 -11.63
N ALA A 72 -4.96 -5.96 -12.63
CA ALA A 72 -3.75 -5.19 -12.42
C ALA A 72 -4.04 -3.89 -11.64
N ALA A 73 -5.12 -3.18 -11.94
CA ALA A 73 -5.51 -1.96 -11.23
C ALA A 73 -5.85 -2.25 -9.76
N ASN A 74 -6.64 -3.29 -9.50
CA ASN A 74 -6.96 -3.71 -8.14
C ASN A 74 -5.69 -4.04 -7.33
N LEU A 75 -4.74 -4.77 -7.93
CA LEU A 75 -3.49 -5.14 -7.28
C LEU A 75 -2.63 -3.92 -6.96
N VAL A 76 -2.56 -2.95 -7.88
CA VAL A 76 -1.83 -1.69 -7.67
C VAL A 76 -2.47 -0.86 -6.56
N THR A 77 -3.80 -0.67 -6.57
CA THR A 77 -4.50 0.08 -5.50
C THR A 77 -4.36 -0.60 -4.14
N SER A 78 -4.45 -1.93 -4.09
CA SER A 78 -4.25 -2.71 -2.86
C SER A 78 -2.83 -2.54 -2.30
N MET A 79 -1.84 -2.40 -3.19
CA MET A 79 -0.43 -2.22 -2.82
C MET A 79 -0.10 -0.77 -2.43
N ASP A 80 -0.69 0.22 -3.08
CA ASP A 80 -0.53 1.64 -2.70
C ASP A 80 -1.09 1.92 -1.30
N ASN A 81 -2.24 1.31 -0.96
CA ASN A 81 -2.83 1.42 0.37
C ASN A 81 -1.95 0.76 1.46
N SER A 82 -1.14 -0.24 1.11
CA SER A 82 -0.15 -0.81 2.03
C SER A 82 1.17 -0.02 2.07
N GLU A 83 1.54 0.67 0.99
CA GLU A 83 2.76 1.49 0.92
C GLU A 83 2.68 2.82 1.66
N GLY A 84 1.48 3.29 2.00
CA GLY A 84 1.29 4.35 3.00
C GLY A 84 1.80 3.97 4.41
N ARG A 85 2.14 2.71 4.64
CA ARG A 85 2.57 2.19 5.94
C ARG A 85 3.97 1.62 6.04
N THR A 86 4.69 1.35 4.96
CA THR A 86 6.05 0.80 5.14
C THR A 86 6.93 0.92 3.91
N ARG A 87 7.94 1.80 4.00
CA ARG A 87 9.26 1.51 3.42
C ARG A 87 9.80 0.29 4.17
N GLY A 88 9.49 -0.91 3.69
CA GLY A 88 10.02 -2.15 4.24
C GLY A 88 9.10 -3.34 4.02
N VAL A 89 9.63 -4.32 3.28
CA VAL A 89 9.20 -5.72 3.10
C VAL A 89 7.99 -6.03 2.18
N PRO A 90 8.13 -7.00 1.25
CA PRO A 90 7.00 -7.50 0.49
C PRO A 90 6.17 -8.44 1.36
N GLU A 91 5.03 -7.98 1.86
CA GLU A 91 4.03 -8.84 2.49
C GLU A 91 3.01 -9.28 1.45
N THR A 92 3.28 -10.44 0.85
CA THR A 92 2.26 -11.27 0.20
C THR A 92 1.17 -11.60 1.22
N ASN A 93 0.01 -10.98 1.04
CA ASN A 93 -1.21 -11.31 1.76
C ASN A 93 -1.72 -12.69 1.30
N VAL A 94 -1.26 -13.75 1.96
CA VAL A 94 -1.85 -15.09 1.90
C VAL A 94 -2.77 -15.25 3.10
N LEU A 95 -3.97 -14.67 3.01
CA LEU A 95 -5.10 -15.05 3.86
C LEU A 95 -5.52 -16.46 3.47
N SER A 96 -4.95 -17.48 4.13
CA SER A 96 -5.40 -18.85 3.99
C SER A 96 -5.16 -19.66 5.27
N HIS A 97 -6.18 -19.66 6.15
CA HIS A 97 -6.58 -20.76 7.03
C HIS A 97 -5.57 -21.36 8.03
N THR A 98 -4.47 -20.67 8.36
CA THR A 98 -3.45 -21.16 9.32
C THR A 98 -3.23 -20.26 10.55
N ASP A 99 -3.86 -19.09 10.59
CA ASP A 99 -3.59 -18.04 11.58
C ASP A 99 -4.21 -18.24 12.97
N SER A 100 -5.24 -19.08 13.14
CA SER A 100 -5.93 -19.16 14.44
C SER A 100 -5.06 -19.77 15.54
N ALA A 101 -4.30 -20.82 15.22
CA ALA A 101 -3.38 -21.44 16.18
C ALA A 101 -2.21 -20.51 16.53
N LEU A 102 -1.65 -19.82 15.53
CA LEU A 102 -0.52 -18.91 15.72
C LEU A 102 -0.94 -17.66 16.52
N LEU A 103 -2.14 -17.13 16.26
CA LEU A 103 -2.73 -16.04 17.03
C LEU A 103 -2.98 -16.46 18.49
N THR A 104 -3.46 -17.69 18.72
CA THR A 104 -3.66 -18.23 20.07
C THR A 104 -2.34 -18.38 20.83
N ASP A 105 -1.27 -18.80 20.16
CA ASP A 105 0.06 -18.92 20.76
C ASP A 105 0.68 -17.54 21.08
N ILE A 106 0.49 -16.55 20.19
CA ILE A 106 0.91 -15.17 20.43
C ILE A 106 0.20 -14.60 21.67
N LEU A 107 -1.12 -14.79 21.78
CA LEU A 107 -1.89 -14.30 22.93
C LEU A 107 -1.43 -14.94 24.25
N LYS A 108 -1.21 -16.26 24.26
CA LYS A 108 -0.66 -16.95 25.45
C LYS A 108 0.72 -16.45 25.84
N ARG A 109 1.57 -16.13 24.86
CA ARG A 109 2.90 -15.59 25.13
C ARG A 109 2.84 -14.18 25.70
N GLN A 110 1.89 -13.37 25.24
CA GLN A 110 1.70 -12.01 25.71
C GLN A 110 1.25 -11.97 27.18
N GLU A 111 0.27 -12.79 27.54
CA GLU A 111 -0.21 -12.91 28.93
C GLU A 111 0.92 -13.35 29.90
N ARG A 112 1.78 -14.27 29.46
CA ARG A 112 2.96 -14.67 30.25
C ARG A 112 3.94 -13.51 30.47
N LEU A 113 4.17 -12.69 29.44
CA LEU A 113 5.06 -11.53 29.55
C LEU A 113 4.49 -10.45 30.48
N GLU A 114 3.18 -10.22 30.44
CA GLU A 114 2.50 -9.29 31.33
C GLU A 114 2.59 -9.76 32.80
N THR A 115 2.39 -11.06 33.02
CA THR A 115 2.52 -11.67 34.34
C THR A 115 3.95 -11.53 34.88
N LEU A 116 4.96 -11.78 34.06
CA LEU A 116 6.36 -11.62 34.45
C LEU A 116 6.72 -10.16 34.72
N ASN A 117 6.28 -9.22 33.88
CA ASN A 117 6.49 -7.79 34.10
C ASN A 117 5.87 -7.33 35.42
N LYS A 118 4.66 -7.79 35.73
CA LYS A 118 3.99 -7.45 36.99
C LYS A 118 4.76 -7.97 38.21
N GLN A 119 5.28 -9.20 38.16
CA GLN A 119 6.11 -9.75 39.24
C GLN A 119 7.45 -9.02 39.38
N LEU A 120 8.06 -8.61 38.27
CA LEU A 120 9.27 -7.79 38.29
C LEU A 120 9.00 -6.42 38.92
N LEU A 121 7.86 -5.81 38.61
CA LEU A 121 7.45 -4.52 39.17
C LEU A 121 7.23 -4.62 40.69
N GLU A 122 6.55 -5.68 41.15
CA GLU A 122 6.33 -5.95 42.57
C GLU A 122 7.66 -6.13 43.31
N LYS A 123 8.59 -6.90 42.74
CA LYS A 123 9.93 -7.06 43.31
C LYS A 123 10.74 -5.76 43.33
N LEU A 124 10.55 -4.88 42.35
CA LEU A 124 11.22 -3.59 42.31
C LEU A 124 10.70 -2.68 43.44
N ASP A 125 9.39 -2.68 43.68
CA ASP A 125 8.75 -1.93 44.78
C ASP A 125 9.25 -2.43 46.14
N GLU A 126 9.33 -3.74 46.33
CA GLU A 126 9.87 -4.36 47.55
C GLU A 126 11.34 -3.95 47.81
N GLN A 127 12.15 -3.77 46.76
CA GLN A 127 13.54 -3.30 46.91
C GLN A 127 13.66 -1.80 47.19
N GLN A 128 12.65 -0.99 46.86
CA GLN A 128 12.64 0.44 47.15
C GLN A 128 12.08 0.78 48.54
N GLN A 129 11.47 -0.20 49.23
CA GLN A 129 10.92 -0.05 50.58
C GLN A 129 11.91 -0.46 51.71
N PHE A 130 13.12 -0.91 51.36
CA PHE A 130 14.25 -1.13 52.28
C PHE A 130 15.32 -0.05 52.11
#